data_AF-A0A2D7ZF50-F1
#
_entry.id   AF-A0A2D7ZF50-F1
#
_cell.length_a   1.000
_cell.length_b   1.000
_cell.length_c   1.000
_cell.angle_alpha   90.00
_cell.angle_beta   90.00
_cell.angle_gamma   90.00
#
_symmetry.space_group_name_H-M   'P 1'
#
loop_
_entity.id
_entity.type
_entity.pdbx_description
1 polymer ?
#
loop_
_entity_poly.entity_id
_entity_poly.type
_entity_poly.pdbx_seq_one_letter_code
_entity_poly.pdbx_strand_id
1 'polypeptide(L)'
;MINGLPVVEYKYNEKQIMQDIKEHIDSTYTKHYGSGSIQTTEFTIDAGHGEGFCIGNIIKYAQRYGKKNGYNKEDILKIIHYAIILYYIHENEEKRLRKIN
;
A
#
# COMPACT_ATOMS: atom_id res chain seq x y z
N MET A 1 -22.01 -20.80 2.39
CA MET A 1 -22.39 -19.56 3.09
C MET A 1 -21.29 -19.24 4.10
N ILE A 2 -20.69 -18.06 4.03
CA ILE A 2 -19.82 -17.54 5.09
C ILE A 2 -20.43 -16.19 5.49
N ASN A 3 -20.93 -16.09 6.72
CA ASN A 3 -21.47 -14.88 7.35
C ASN A 3 -22.70 -14.20 6.71
N GLY A 4 -23.53 -14.92 5.94
CA GLY A 4 -24.81 -14.39 5.44
C GLY A 4 -24.68 -13.29 4.37
N LEU A 5 -23.46 -12.98 3.93
CA LEU A 5 -23.20 -12.13 2.78
C LEU A 5 -23.29 -12.95 1.48
N PRO A 6 -23.78 -12.37 0.38
CA PRO A 6 -23.79 -13.03 -0.91
C PRO A 6 -22.36 -13.44 -1.31
N VAL A 7 -22.23 -14.63 -1.89
CA VAL A 7 -20.95 -15.06 -2.47
C VAL A 7 -20.66 -14.12 -3.63
N VAL A 8 -19.61 -13.31 -3.50
CA VAL A 8 -19.18 -12.41 -4.56
C VAL A 8 -18.40 -13.22 -5.60
N GLU A 9 -18.94 -13.29 -6.81
CA GLU A 9 -18.21 -13.78 -7.97
C GLU A 9 -17.33 -12.67 -8.53
N TYR A 10 -16.03 -12.81 -8.29
CA TYR A 10 -14.99 -11.90 -8.74
C TYR A 10 -14.77 -12.02 -10.26
N LYS A 11 -14.88 -10.90 -10.99
CA LYS A 11 -14.87 -10.87 -12.47
C LYS A 11 -13.46 -10.69 -13.06
N TYR A 12 -12.56 -10.11 -12.29
CA TYR A 12 -11.25 -9.62 -12.74
C TYR A 12 -10.08 -10.38 -12.10
N ASN A 13 -10.32 -11.61 -11.63
CA ASN A 13 -9.32 -12.42 -10.93
C ASN A 13 -8.80 -11.79 -9.62
N GLU A 14 -9.69 -11.08 -8.91
CA GLU A 14 -9.39 -10.30 -7.72
C GLU A 14 -8.73 -11.15 -6.63
N LYS A 15 -9.13 -12.42 -6.49
CA LYS A 15 -8.51 -13.36 -5.53
C LYS A 15 -7.01 -13.49 -5.76
N GLN A 16 -6.58 -13.71 -7.01
CA GLN A 16 -5.17 -13.82 -7.34
C GLN A 16 -4.45 -12.48 -7.19
N ILE A 17 -5.08 -11.38 -7.64
CA ILE A 17 -4.49 -10.04 -7.51
C ILE A 17 -4.25 -9.68 -6.05
N MET A 18 -5.20 -9.99 -5.15
CA MET A 18 -5.04 -9.79 -3.71
C MET A 18 -3.90 -10.62 -3.13
N GLN A 19 -3.72 -11.86 -3.61
CA GLN A 19 -2.59 -12.70 -3.22
C GLN A 19 -1.26 -12.10 -3.70
N ASP A 20 -1.17 -11.65 -4.95
CA ASP A 20 0.02 -10.99 -5.50
C ASP A 20 0.37 -9.70 -4.74
N ILE A 21 -0.63 -8.90 -4.37
CA ILE A 21 -0.46 -7.71 -3.52
C ILE A 21 0.11 -8.10 -2.16
N LYS A 22 -0.46 -9.13 -1.52
CA LYS A 22 0.00 -9.62 -0.22
C LYS A 22 1.46 -10.08 -0.30
N GLU A 23 1.80 -10.92 -1.28
CA GLU A 23 3.16 -11.42 -1.47
C GLU A 23 4.14 -10.29 -1.74
N HIS A 24 3.75 -9.28 -2.53
CA HIS A 24 4.57 -8.10 -2.74
C HIS A 24 4.86 -7.37 -1.42
N ILE A 25 3.81 -7.08 -0.64
CA ILE A 25 3.93 -6.41 0.67
C ILE A 25 4.81 -7.25 1.60
N ASP A 26 4.51 -8.53 1.79
CA ASP A 26 5.32 -9.45 2.62
C ASP A 26 6.79 -9.45 2.18
N SER A 27 7.06 -9.39 0.88
CA SER A 27 8.42 -9.32 0.35
C SER A 27 9.14 -8.01 0.73
N THR A 28 8.41 -6.92 0.90
CA THR A 28 9.01 -5.66 1.38
C THR A 28 9.43 -5.79 2.84
N TYR A 29 8.61 -6.40 3.69
CA TYR A 29 8.99 -6.68 5.08
C TYR A 29 10.15 -7.68 5.16
N THR A 30 10.17 -8.75 4.39
CA THR A 30 11.30 -9.72 4.46
C THR A 30 12.62 -9.14 3.93
N LYS A 31 12.59 -8.30 2.88
CA LYS A 31 13.79 -7.61 2.35
C LYS A 31 14.32 -6.51 3.28
N HIS A 32 13.45 -5.87 4.05
CA HIS A 32 13.84 -4.76 4.94
C HIS A 32 14.24 -5.22 6.35
N TYR A 33 13.83 -6.41 6.80
CA TYR A 33 14.02 -6.85 8.19
C TYR A 33 15.25 -7.76 8.40
N GLY A 34 16.03 -8.06 7.35
CA GLY A 34 17.27 -8.85 7.44
C GLY A 34 18.52 -8.09 7.93
N SER A 35 18.51 -6.75 7.97
CA SER A 35 19.71 -5.96 8.30
C SER A 35 19.41 -4.51 8.68
N GLY A 36 18.68 -4.27 9.77
CA GLY A 36 18.69 -2.98 10.47
C GLY A 36 18.09 -1.77 9.74
N SER A 37 17.46 -1.93 8.58
CA SER A 37 16.76 -0.84 7.91
C SER A 37 15.35 -0.69 8.47
N ILE A 38 15.24 -0.10 9.66
CA ILE A 38 13.99 0.56 10.06
C ILE A 38 13.77 1.73 9.08
N GLN A 39 13.05 1.38 8.02
CA GLN A 39 11.94 2.09 7.43
C GLN A 39 12.05 3.61 7.30
N THR A 40 12.59 4.05 6.15
CA THR A 40 12.35 5.41 5.65
C THR A 40 10.85 5.75 5.67
N THR A 41 9.98 4.78 5.42
CA THR A 41 8.52 4.98 5.44
C THR A 41 7.96 5.20 6.85
N GLU A 42 8.17 4.30 7.83
CA GLU A 42 7.80 4.56 9.24
C GLU A 42 8.41 5.87 9.75
N PHE A 43 9.70 6.11 9.54
CA PHE A 43 10.33 7.34 10.01
C PHE A 43 9.68 8.60 9.39
N THR A 44 9.33 8.55 8.10
CA THR A 44 8.64 9.66 7.42
C THR A 44 7.20 9.83 7.95
N ILE A 45 6.53 8.74 8.29
CA ILE A 45 5.18 8.77 8.88
C ILE A 45 5.23 9.34 10.30
N ASP A 46 6.15 8.84 11.14
CA ASP A 46 6.35 9.29 12.52
C ASP A 46 6.77 10.76 12.59
N ALA A 47 7.50 11.24 11.57
CA ALA A 47 7.85 12.66 11.43
C ALA A 47 6.68 13.54 10.93
N GLY A 48 5.49 12.99 10.69
CA GLY A 48 4.32 13.74 10.23
C GLY A 48 4.31 14.08 8.73
N HIS A 49 5.14 13.40 7.93
CA HIS A 49 5.25 13.62 6.49
C HIS A 49 4.69 12.44 5.66
N GLY A 50 3.98 11.52 6.30
CA GLY A 50 3.50 10.28 5.70
C GLY A 50 2.56 10.48 4.50
N GLU A 51 1.60 11.40 4.59
CA GLU A 51 0.61 11.66 3.53
C GLU A 51 1.30 12.07 2.21
N GLY A 52 2.05 13.17 2.26
CA GLY A 52 2.77 13.71 1.10
C GLY A 52 3.77 12.71 0.53
N PHE A 53 4.43 11.94 1.39
CA PHE A 53 5.34 10.88 0.97
C PHE A 53 4.63 9.77 0.18
N CYS A 54 3.47 9.30 0.66
CA CYS A 54 2.71 8.26 -0.03
C CYS A 54 2.16 8.76 -1.38
N ILE A 55 1.56 9.95 -1.40
CA ILE A 55 1.02 10.57 -2.62
C ILE A 55 2.13 10.77 -3.65
N GLY A 56 3.29 11.31 -3.24
CA GLY A 56 4.44 11.50 -4.13
C GLY A 56 4.93 10.19 -4.74
N ASN A 57 4.96 9.11 -3.95
CA ASN A 57 5.32 7.79 -4.46
C ASN A 57 4.28 7.22 -5.43
N ILE A 58 2.98 7.37 -5.14
CA ILE A 58 1.90 6.96 -6.04
C ILE A 58 2.05 7.65 -7.41
N ILE A 59 2.22 8.97 -7.41
CA ILE A 59 2.43 9.76 -8.64
C ILE A 59 3.67 9.29 -9.38
N LYS A 60 4.79 9.11 -8.67
CA LYS A 60 6.05 8.62 -9.26
C LYS A 60 5.88 7.28 -9.98
N TYR A 61 5.23 6.29 -9.36
CA TYR A 61 5.06 4.97 -9.98
C TYR A 61 4.00 4.98 -11.09
N ALA A 62 2.95 5.78 -10.96
CA ALA A 62 1.97 5.98 -12.03
C ALA A 62 2.62 6.60 -13.28
N GLN A 63 3.48 7.61 -13.10
CA GLN A 63 4.23 8.24 -14.20
C GLN A 63 5.28 7.33 -14.82
N ARG A 64 5.77 6.33 -14.08
CA ARG A 64 6.81 5.39 -14.50
C ARG A 64 6.26 4.23 -15.33
N TYR A 65 5.03 3.80 -15.05
CA TYR A 65 4.38 2.69 -15.74
C TYR A 65 4.27 2.97 -17.25
N GLY A 66 4.69 2.01 -18.08
CA GLY A 66 4.76 2.16 -19.53
C GLY A 66 6.00 2.91 -20.03
N LYS A 67 6.86 3.44 -19.14
CA LYS A 67 8.11 4.13 -19.49
C LYS A 67 9.33 3.31 -19.10
N LYS A 68 9.52 3.07 -17.81
CA LYS A 68 10.73 2.37 -17.31
C LYS A 68 10.46 0.88 -17.22
N ASN A 69 11.20 0.11 -18.03
CA ASN A 69 11.01 -1.35 -18.21
C ASN A 69 9.63 -1.70 -18.79
N GLY A 70 9.06 -0.80 -19.61
CA GLY A 70 7.76 -0.97 -20.23
C GLY A 70 6.61 -0.99 -19.22
N TYR A 71 5.62 -1.86 -19.45
CA TYR A 71 4.45 -2.05 -18.60
C TYR A 71 4.77 -2.96 -17.41
N ASN A 72 5.62 -2.48 -16.52
CA ASN A 72 6.08 -3.28 -15.39
C ASN A 72 5.00 -3.37 -14.30
N LYS A 73 4.50 -4.59 -14.04
CA LYS A 73 3.51 -4.87 -12.96
C LYS A 73 3.97 -4.40 -11.58
N GLU A 74 5.29 -4.35 -11.36
CA GLU A 74 5.88 -3.88 -10.11
C GLU A 74 5.59 -2.41 -9.80
N ASP A 75 5.30 -1.59 -10.80
CA ASP A 75 4.90 -0.20 -10.58
C ASP A 75 3.45 -0.14 -10.07
N ILE A 76 2.56 -0.99 -10.58
CA ILE A 76 1.18 -1.12 -10.09
C ILE A 76 1.15 -1.62 -8.64
N LEU A 77 1.93 -2.68 -8.34
CA LEU A 77 2.00 -3.22 -6.98
C LEU A 77 2.49 -2.18 -5.97
N LYS A 78 3.45 -1.32 -6.36
CA LYS A 78 3.91 -0.21 -5.52
C LYS A 78 2.85 0.86 -5.33
N ILE A 79 2.09 1.22 -6.37
CA ILE A 79 0.97 2.15 -6.24
C ILE A 79 -0.02 1.64 -5.18
N ILE A 80 -0.40 0.36 -5.27
CA ILE A 80 -1.34 -0.26 -4.32
C ILE A 80 -0.76 -0.28 -2.91
N HIS A 81 0.51 -0.63 -2.75
CA HIS A 81 1.19 -0.63 -1.45
C HIS A 81 1.16 0.77 -0.80
N TYR A 82 1.56 1.82 -1.52
CA TYR A 82 1.50 3.18 -0.98
C TYR A 82 0.07 3.67 -0.72
N ALA A 83 -0.92 3.21 -1.49
CA ALA A 83 -2.32 3.50 -1.22
C ALA A 83 -2.81 2.84 0.09
N ILE A 84 -2.37 1.61 0.39
CA ILE A 84 -2.68 0.92 1.66
C ILE A 84 -2.08 1.67 2.85
N ILE A 85 -0.83 2.13 2.73
CA ILE A 85 -0.17 2.91 3.78
C ILE A 85 -0.90 4.25 3.98
N LEU A 86 -1.24 4.94 2.89
CA LEU A 86 -2.01 6.19 2.94
C LEU A 86 -3.37 6.00 3.63
N TYR A 87 -4.06 4.90 3.32
CA TYR A 87 -5.32 4.53 3.98
C TYR A 87 -5.13 4.33 5.49
N TYR A 88 -4.06 3.64 5.90
CA TYR A 88 -3.72 3.48 7.32
C TYR A 88 -3.47 4.83 8.02
N ILE A 89 -2.74 5.75 7.38
CA ILE A 89 -2.48 7.10 7.92
C ILE A 89 -3.82 7.82 8.13
N HIS A 90 -4.69 7.84 7.11
CA HIS A 90 -6.00 8.46 7.17
C HIS A 90 -6.85 7.93 8.35
N GLU A 91 -6.95 6.60 8.48
CA GLU A 91 -7.71 5.97 9.57
C GLU A 91 -7.18 6.35 10.97
N ASN A 92 -5.87 6.52 11.13
CA ASN A 92 -5.29 6.91 12.41
C ASN A 92 -5.48 8.39 12.71
N GLU A 93 -5.41 9.25 11.71
CA GLU A 93 -5.72 10.68 11.86
C GLU A 93 -7.20 10.90 12.21
N GLU A 94 -8.12 10.22 11.53
CA GLU A 94 -9.55 10.24 11.85
C GLU A 94 -9.83 9.78 13.29
N LYS A 95 -9.21 8.67 13.72
CA LYS A 95 -9.32 8.19 15.10
C LYS A 95 -8.77 9.19 16.11
N ARG A 96 -7.70 9.91 15.78
CA ARG A 96 -7.13 10.95 16.65
C ARG A 96 -8.09 12.13 16.78
N LEU A 97 -8.66 12.62 15.67
CA LEU A 97 -9.59 13.75 15.65
C LEU A 97 -10.87 13.44 16.44
N ARG A 98 -11.42 12.22 16.32
CA ARG A 98 -12.60 11.76 17.09
C ARG A 98 -12.38 11.65 18.59
N LYS A 99 -11.14 11.54 19.06
CA LYS A 99 -10.81 11.49 20.50
C LYS A 99 -10.68 12.88 21.13
N ILE A 100 -10.49 13.91 20.32
CA ILE A 100 -10.24 15.29 20.77
C ILE A 100 -11.54 16.13 20.75
N ASN A 101 -12.54 15.70 19.96
CA ASN A 101 -13.89 16.27 19.91
C ASN A 101 -14.86 15.47 20.78
#